data_AF-A0AAT9LVP5-F1
#
_entry.id   AF-A0AAT9LVP5-F1
#
_cell.length_a   1.000
_cell.length_b   1.000
_cell.length_c   1.000
_cell.angle_alpha   90.00
_cell.angle_beta   90.00
_cell.angle_gamma   90.00
#
_symmetry.space_group_name_H-M   'P 1'
#
loop_
_entity.id
_entity.type
_entity.pdbx_description
1 polymer ?
#
loop_
_entity_poly.entity_id
_entity_poly.type
_entity_poly.pdbx_seq_one_letter_code
_entity_poly.pdbx_strand_id
1 'polypeptide(L)'
;MNNLSQEDRDLRQWLLKQAEDHGNAVVEVAGDEHGAPYCFTVGAWRRFGVAEAVVIGLPLELGRVLVTAYVNEARQGVRFQPGQLYGQFFNGVPITVERVARGWYPEFFGSAFLLHPTGDFPAVQLIVPSEGGYWPWHPKAPPGFAQWQPVLTASGRPESWRPGIDGA
;
A
#
# COMPACT_ATOMS: atom_id res chain seq x y z
N MET A 1 6.45 -24.15 -18.08
CA MET A 1 5.22 -23.91 -17.28
C MET A 1 5.60 -24.15 -15.83
N ASN A 2 5.73 -23.09 -15.03
CA ASN A 2 6.17 -23.21 -13.65
C ASN A 2 5.09 -23.93 -12.85
N ASN A 3 5.40 -25.10 -12.29
CA ASN A 3 4.43 -25.87 -11.52
C ASN A 3 4.31 -25.22 -10.14
N LEU A 4 3.24 -24.45 -9.91
CA LEU A 4 2.97 -23.80 -8.62
C LEU A 4 2.94 -24.86 -7.51
N SER A 5 3.55 -24.52 -6.37
CA SER A 5 3.50 -25.35 -5.16
C SER A 5 2.05 -25.54 -4.68
N GLN A 6 1.79 -26.51 -3.80
CA GLN A 6 0.45 -26.64 -3.21
C GLN A 6 0.09 -25.40 -2.39
N GLU A 7 1.05 -24.85 -1.65
CA GLU A 7 0.89 -23.61 -0.88
C GLU A 7 0.52 -22.43 -1.77
N ASP A 8 1.17 -22.27 -2.92
CA ASP A 8 0.84 -21.22 -3.90
C ASP A 8 -0.58 -21.39 -4.46
N ARG A 9 -1.02 -22.63 -4.68
CA ARG A 9 -2.38 -22.92 -5.16
C ARG A 9 -3.41 -22.55 -4.11
N ASP A 10 -3.17 -22.91 -2.86
CA ASP A 10 -4.07 -22.62 -1.74
C ASP A 10 -4.15 -21.12 -1.47
N LEU A 11 -3.01 -20.44 -1.46
CA LEU A 11 -2.93 -18.98 -1.36
C LEU A 11 -3.67 -18.31 -2.51
N ARG A 12 -3.45 -18.78 -3.75
CA ARG A 12 -4.18 -18.25 -4.92
C ARG A 12 -5.69 -18.40 -4.79
N GLN A 13 -6.17 -19.55 -4.34
CA GLN A 13 -7.61 -19.78 -4.13
C GLN A 13 -8.17 -18.86 -3.04
N TRP A 14 -7.44 -18.70 -1.93
CA TRP A 14 -7.81 -17.78 -0.88
C TRP A 14 -7.89 -16.33 -1.38
N LEU A 15 -6.89 -15.86 -2.13
CA LEU A 15 -6.88 -14.51 -2.72
C LEU A 15 -8.08 -14.27 -3.63
N LEU A 16 -8.41 -15.25 -4.49
CA LEU A 16 -9.59 -15.18 -5.37
C LEU A 16 -10.88 -15.06 -4.56
N LYS A 17 -11.04 -15.91 -3.55
CA LYS A 17 -12.23 -15.94 -2.70
C LYS A 17 -12.40 -14.64 -1.91
N GLN A 18 -11.32 -14.12 -1.31
CA GLN A 18 -11.39 -12.86 -0.58
C GLN A 18 -11.75 -11.69 -1.49
N ALA A 19 -11.15 -11.63 -2.68
CA ALA A 19 -11.52 -10.64 -3.66
C ALA A 19 -13.00 -10.80 -4.07
N GLU A 20 -13.53 -12.03 -4.16
CA GLU A 20 -14.93 -12.31 -4.48
C GLU A 20 -15.90 -11.80 -3.43
N ASP A 21 -15.64 -12.11 -2.17
CA ASP A 21 -16.56 -11.80 -1.08
C ASP A 21 -16.46 -10.35 -0.60
N HIS A 22 -15.27 -9.75 -0.71
CA HIS A 22 -14.96 -8.46 -0.07
C HIS A 22 -14.49 -7.37 -1.04
N GLY A 23 -14.30 -7.70 -2.32
CA GLY A 23 -13.84 -6.79 -3.36
C GLY A 23 -12.32 -6.83 -3.59
N ASN A 24 -11.52 -7.07 -2.54
CA ASN A 24 -10.09 -7.36 -2.63
C ASN A 24 -9.69 -8.29 -1.48
N ALA A 25 -8.59 -9.02 -1.66
CA ALA A 25 -7.89 -9.62 -0.54
C ALA A 25 -7.01 -8.55 0.12
N VAL A 26 -6.78 -8.67 1.43
CA VAL A 26 -5.74 -7.92 2.14
C VAL A 26 -4.75 -8.94 2.69
N VAL A 27 -3.50 -8.85 2.23
CA VAL A 27 -2.40 -9.66 2.75
C VAL A 27 -1.70 -8.85 3.84
N GLU A 28 -1.48 -9.48 4.99
CA GLU A 28 -0.80 -8.92 6.15
C GLU A 28 0.57 -9.60 6.29
N VAL A 29 1.64 -8.81 6.34
CA VAL A 29 3.01 -9.30 6.52
C VAL A 29 3.56 -8.73 7.81
N ALA A 30 3.85 -9.63 8.76
CA ALA A 30 4.44 -9.26 10.03
C ALA A 30 5.82 -8.65 9.83
N GLY A 31 6.15 -7.64 10.63
CA GLY A 31 7.49 -7.08 10.67
C GLY A 31 8.46 -8.01 11.38
N ASP A 32 9.74 -7.84 11.08
CA ASP A 32 10.85 -8.59 11.65
C ASP A 32 12.04 -7.65 11.94
N GLU A 33 13.22 -8.23 12.18
CA GLU A 33 14.44 -7.46 12.43
C GLU A 33 14.95 -6.67 11.20
N HIS A 34 14.41 -6.94 10.02
CA HIS A 34 14.82 -6.35 8.75
C HIS A 34 13.78 -5.40 8.15
N GLY A 35 12.52 -5.49 8.54
CA GLY A 35 11.46 -4.67 7.97
C GLY A 35 10.26 -4.43 8.90
N ALA A 36 9.61 -3.28 8.69
CA ALA A 36 8.38 -2.95 9.37
C ALA A 36 7.21 -3.81 8.86
N PRO A 37 6.16 -4.05 9.68
CA PRO A 37 4.96 -4.73 9.21
C PRO A 37 4.30 -3.93 8.08
N TYR A 38 3.66 -4.63 7.16
CA TYR A 38 2.92 -3.98 6.08
C TYR A 38 1.69 -4.77 5.67
N CYS A 39 0.73 -4.06 5.07
CA CYS A 39 -0.46 -4.65 4.49
C CYS A 39 -0.57 -4.21 3.04
N PHE A 40 -0.99 -5.11 2.15
CA PHE A 40 -1.26 -4.76 0.76
C PHE A 40 -2.51 -5.44 0.21
N THR A 41 -3.10 -4.83 -0.80
CA THR A 41 -4.29 -5.36 -1.47
C THR A 41 -3.91 -6.26 -2.64
N VAL A 42 -4.78 -7.24 -2.91
CA VAL A 42 -4.69 -8.06 -4.11
C VAL A 42 -6.08 -8.23 -4.72
N GLY A 43 -6.20 -7.97 -6.02
CA GLY A 43 -7.42 -8.19 -6.81
C GLY A 43 -8.30 -6.95 -6.97
N ALA A 44 -7.96 -5.82 -6.34
CA ALA A 44 -8.68 -4.56 -6.51
C ALA A 44 -8.57 -4.05 -7.96
N TRP A 45 -7.40 -4.21 -8.57
CA TRP A 45 -7.17 -3.83 -9.97
C TRP A 45 -8.02 -4.68 -10.90
N ARG A 46 -7.96 -6.01 -10.71
CA ARG A 46 -8.70 -6.98 -11.53
C ARG A 46 -10.22 -6.76 -11.47
N ARG A 47 -10.77 -6.39 -10.31
CA ARG A 47 -12.22 -6.23 -10.12
C ARG A 47 -12.75 -4.87 -10.48
N PHE A 48 -12.03 -3.81 -10.11
CA PHE A 48 -12.58 -2.45 -10.11
C PHE A 48 -11.72 -1.45 -10.88
N GLY A 49 -10.57 -1.87 -11.43
CA GLY A 49 -9.62 -0.93 -12.02
C GLY A 49 -8.98 0.00 -10.99
N VAL A 50 -9.02 -0.35 -9.71
CA VAL A 50 -8.40 0.41 -8.61
C VAL A 50 -6.96 -0.09 -8.44
N ALA A 51 -5.99 0.83 -8.38
CA ALA A 51 -4.60 0.44 -8.14
C ALA A 51 -4.44 -0.32 -6.81
N GLU A 52 -3.63 -1.37 -6.80
CA GLU A 52 -3.34 -2.09 -5.57
C GLU A 52 -2.63 -1.15 -4.58
N ALA A 53 -2.97 -1.22 -3.31
CA ALA A 53 -2.41 -0.37 -2.27
C ALA A 53 -1.48 -1.15 -1.35
N VAL A 54 -0.42 -0.50 -0.87
CA VAL A 54 0.40 -0.97 0.26
C VAL A 54 0.51 0.13 1.31
N VAL A 55 0.53 -0.25 2.58
CA VAL A 55 0.89 0.63 3.70
C VAL A 55 1.92 -0.08 4.57
N ILE A 56 2.97 0.64 4.96
CA ILE A 56 4.11 0.11 5.73
C ILE A 56 4.20 0.84 7.07
N GLY A 57 4.54 0.11 8.13
CA GLY A 57 4.88 0.66 9.42
C GLY A 57 3.72 0.93 10.36
N LEU A 58 2.48 0.62 9.94
CA LEU A 58 1.31 0.61 10.81
C LEU A 58 1.14 -0.74 11.51
N PRO A 59 0.53 -0.78 12.72
CA PRO A 59 -0.04 -2.02 13.25
C PRO A 59 -0.95 -2.67 12.20
N LEU A 60 -0.84 -4.00 12.02
CA LEU A 60 -1.51 -4.72 10.92
C LEU A 60 -3.02 -4.47 10.86
N GLU A 61 -3.68 -4.38 12.02
CA GLU A 61 -5.11 -4.05 12.09
C GLU A 61 -5.42 -2.69 11.45
N LEU A 62 -4.64 -1.65 11.79
CA LEU A 62 -4.79 -0.33 11.20
C LEU A 62 -4.41 -0.35 9.72
N GLY A 63 -3.31 -1.03 9.37
CA GLY A 63 -2.89 -1.18 7.98
C GLY A 63 -4.00 -1.79 7.11
N ARG A 64 -4.63 -2.88 7.57
CA ARG A 64 -5.77 -3.53 6.91
C ARG A 64 -6.97 -2.59 6.79
N VAL A 65 -7.33 -1.87 7.85
CA VAL A 65 -8.42 -0.88 7.82
C VAL A 65 -8.14 0.19 6.76
N LEU A 66 -6.92 0.72 6.71
CA LEU A 66 -6.57 1.80 5.77
C LEU A 66 -6.68 1.35 4.31
N VAL A 67 -6.03 0.24 3.95
CA VAL A 67 -6.03 -0.22 2.56
C VAL A 67 -7.43 -0.64 2.10
N THR A 68 -8.23 -1.21 3.00
CA THR A 68 -9.64 -1.54 2.73
C THR A 68 -10.47 -0.27 2.51
N ALA A 69 -10.28 0.75 3.35
CA ALA A 69 -10.96 2.03 3.20
C ALA A 69 -10.58 2.70 1.87
N TYR A 70 -9.29 2.73 1.53
CA TYR A 70 -8.82 3.24 0.23
C TYR A 70 -9.50 2.57 -0.96
N VAL A 71 -9.57 1.22 -1.00
CA VAL A 71 -10.25 0.51 -2.09
C VAL A 71 -11.73 0.85 -2.14
N ASN A 72 -12.39 0.94 -0.97
CA ASN A 72 -13.81 1.28 -0.85
C ASN A 72 -14.15 2.68 -1.36
N GLU A 73 -13.30 3.66 -1.09
CA GLU A 73 -13.45 5.03 -1.59
C GLU A 73 -13.17 5.10 -3.09
N ALA A 74 -12.08 4.47 -3.54
CA ALA A 74 -11.66 4.50 -4.94
C ALA A 74 -12.72 3.86 -5.87
N ARG A 75 -13.32 2.73 -5.46
CA ARG A 75 -14.40 2.09 -6.23
C ARG A 75 -15.69 2.91 -6.26
N GLN A 76 -15.91 3.80 -5.30
CA GLN A 76 -17.04 4.74 -5.27
C GLN A 76 -16.79 6.00 -6.11
N GLY A 77 -15.62 6.12 -6.74
CA GLY A 77 -15.31 7.21 -7.65
C GLY A 77 -14.28 8.20 -7.13
N VAL A 78 -13.81 8.06 -5.88
CA VAL A 78 -12.72 8.89 -5.36
C VAL A 78 -11.47 8.67 -6.21
N ARG A 79 -10.76 9.75 -6.52
CA ARG A 79 -9.53 9.72 -7.30
C ARG A 79 -8.38 10.16 -6.41
N PHE A 80 -7.56 9.20 -6.00
CA PHE A 80 -6.35 9.46 -5.24
C PHE A 80 -5.25 9.94 -6.17
N GLN A 81 -4.80 11.18 -5.98
CA GLN A 81 -3.73 11.81 -6.74
C GLN A 81 -2.44 11.74 -5.92
N PRO A 82 -1.35 11.23 -6.50
CA PRO A 82 -0.05 11.24 -5.84
C PRO A 82 0.36 12.62 -5.35
N GLY A 83 0.86 12.68 -4.12
CA GLY A 83 1.26 13.91 -3.44
C GLY A 83 0.13 14.64 -2.69
N GLN A 84 -1.15 14.43 -3.03
CA GLN A 84 -2.28 15.10 -2.38
C GLN A 84 -2.53 14.55 -0.96
N LEU A 85 -3.04 15.40 -0.06
CA LEU A 85 -3.49 15.00 1.28
C LEU A 85 -4.96 14.60 1.33
N TYR A 86 -5.23 13.56 2.11
CA TYR A 86 -6.56 13.01 2.35
C TYR A 86 -6.78 12.84 3.85
N GLY A 87 -7.70 13.60 4.42
CA GLY A 87 -8.00 13.63 5.87
C GLY A 87 -9.22 12.81 6.29
N GLN A 88 -9.88 12.12 5.35
CA GLN A 88 -11.08 11.33 5.66
C GLN A 88 -10.78 9.99 6.38
N PHE A 89 -9.51 9.69 6.63
CA PHE A 89 -9.07 8.47 7.31
C PHE A 89 -8.73 8.75 8.78
N PHE A 90 -8.80 7.71 9.62
CA PHE A 90 -8.32 7.68 11.01
C PHE A 90 -8.56 8.98 11.81
N ASN A 91 -9.80 9.29 12.14
CA ASN A 91 -10.17 10.47 12.97
C ASN A 91 -9.51 11.79 12.52
N GLY A 92 -9.26 11.98 11.22
CA GLY A 92 -8.70 13.21 10.67
C GLY A 92 -7.19 13.21 10.46
N VAL A 93 -6.48 12.10 10.72
CA VAL A 93 -5.05 12.00 10.39
C VAL A 93 -4.88 12.02 8.88
N PRO A 94 -4.14 12.99 8.31
CA PRO A 94 -3.96 13.06 6.88
C PRO A 94 -3.07 11.91 6.40
N ILE A 95 -3.44 11.31 5.27
CA ILE A 95 -2.55 10.43 4.50
C ILE A 95 -2.18 11.11 3.19
N THR A 96 -1.09 10.68 2.57
CA THR A 96 -0.81 10.95 1.16
C THR A 96 -0.61 9.65 0.41
N VAL A 97 -0.57 9.72 -0.92
CA VAL A 97 -0.28 8.56 -1.76
C VAL A 97 0.89 8.82 -2.69
N GLU A 98 1.64 7.78 -3.01
CA GLU A 98 2.68 7.82 -4.05
C GLU A 98 2.56 6.61 -4.97
N ARG A 99 3.09 6.74 -6.18
CA ARG A 99 3.20 5.58 -7.09
C ARG A 99 4.30 4.65 -6.60
N VAL A 100 4.03 3.35 -6.60
CA VAL A 100 5.06 2.35 -6.32
C VAL A 100 5.83 2.06 -7.60
N ALA A 101 7.16 2.21 -7.55
CA ALA A 101 8.02 1.83 -8.65
C ALA A 101 8.06 0.30 -8.82
N ARG A 102 8.05 -0.18 -10.07
CA ARG A 102 7.96 -1.63 -10.38
C ARG A 102 9.06 -2.49 -9.75
N GLY A 103 10.23 -1.91 -9.46
CA GLY A 103 11.32 -2.61 -8.78
C GLY A 103 10.94 -3.12 -7.39
N TRP A 104 9.95 -2.50 -6.74
CA TRP A 104 9.47 -2.88 -5.40
C TRP A 104 8.38 -3.96 -5.42
N TYR A 105 7.85 -4.32 -6.59
CA TYR A 105 6.70 -5.24 -6.66
C TYR A 105 7.03 -6.65 -6.15
N PRO A 106 8.19 -7.25 -6.48
CA PRO A 106 8.52 -8.57 -5.95
C PRO A 106 8.58 -8.61 -4.42
N GLU A 107 9.01 -7.51 -3.80
CA GLU A 107 9.16 -7.40 -2.34
C GLU A 107 7.82 -7.17 -1.65
N PHE A 108 7.03 -6.19 -2.10
CA PHE A 108 5.82 -5.76 -1.38
C PHE A 108 4.52 -6.34 -1.91
N PHE A 109 4.52 -6.93 -3.11
CA PHE A 109 3.33 -7.46 -3.78
C PHE A 109 3.53 -8.90 -4.27
N GLY A 110 4.47 -9.66 -3.71
CA GLY A 110 4.86 -11.00 -4.20
C GLY A 110 3.66 -11.93 -4.44
N SER A 111 2.72 -12.02 -3.50
CA SER A 111 1.52 -12.86 -3.64
C SER A 111 0.55 -12.38 -4.73
N ALA A 112 0.59 -11.10 -5.11
CA ALA A 112 -0.25 -10.56 -6.19
C ALA A 112 0.09 -11.17 -7.56
N PHE A 113 1.34 -11.62 -7.75
CA PHE A 113 1.77 -12.28 -8.99
C PHE A 113 1.05 -13.62 -9.22
N LEU A 114 0.47 -14.25 -8.19
CA LEU A 114 -0.37 -15.44 -8.35
C LEU A 114 -1.68 -15.14 -9.12
N LEU A 115 -2.16 -13.89 -9.08
CA LEU A 115 -3.31 -13.43 -9.86
C LEU A 115 -2.90 -12.63 -11.11
N HIS A 116 -1.73 -11.98 -11.07
CA HIS A 116 -1.18 -11.16 -12.13
C HIS A 116 0.27 -11.56 -12.46
N PRO A 117 0.50 -12.69 -13.16
CA PRO A 117 1.85 -13.23 -13.35
C PRO A 117 2.86 -12.30 -14.04
N THR A 118 2.38 -11.34 -14.82
CA THR A 118 3.21 -10.34 -15.50
C THR A 118 3.49 -9.08 -14.69
N GLY A 119 2.84 -8.92 -13.53
CA GLY A 119 2.91 -7.69 -12.73
C GLY A 119 2.21 -6.48 -13.39
N ASP A 120 1.28 -6.73 -14.33
CA ASP A 120 0.55 -5.67 -15.05
C ASP A 120 -0.63 -5.11 -14.25
N PHE A 121 -0.33 -4.57 -13.08
CA PHE A 121 -1.26 -3.79 -12.27
C PHE A 121 -0.57 -2.51 -11.80
N PRO A 122 -1.29 -1.37 -11.71
CA PRO A 122 -0.78 -0.20 -11.03
C PRO A 122 -0.81 -0.43 -9.52
N ALA A 123 0.18 0.12 -8.81
CA ALA A 123 0.24 0.10 -7.36
C ALA A 123 0.56 1.48 -6.78
N VAL A 124 -0.03 1.76 -5.62
CA VAL A 124 0.21 2.97 -4.83
C VAL A 124 0.62 2.62 -3.40
N GLN A 125 1.46 3.46 -2.82
CA GLN A 125 1.77 3.43 -1.41
C GLN A 125 0.86 4.44 -0.70
N LEU A 126 0.17 4.01 0.34
CA LEU A 126 -0.50 4.89 1.30
C LEU A 126 0.54 5.24 2.37
N ILE A 127 0.82 6.53 2.51
CA ILE A 127 1.86 7.04 3.40
C ILE A 127 1.18 7.79 4.53
N VAL A 128 1.59 7.48 5.76
CA VAL A 128 1.06 8.12 6.97
C VAL A 128 2.16 8.91 7.70
N PRO A 129 1.83 10.04 8.33
CA PRO A 129 2.78 10.73 9.18
C PRO A 129 2.99 9.95 10.48
N SER A 130 4.07 10.28 11.19
CA SER A 130 4.27 9.89 12.58
C SER A 130 3.18 10.49 13.48
N GLU A 131 3.09 10.04 14.74
CA GLU A 131 2.18 10.60 15.74
C GLU A 131 2.32 12.12 15.91
N GLY A 132 3.53 12.65 15.71
CA GLY A 132 3.82 14.09 15.73
C GLY A 132 3.44 14.85 14.45
N GLY A 133 2.80 14.21 13.48
CA GLY A 133 2.40 14.81 12.21
C GLY A 133 3.53 14.95 11.18
N TYR A 134 4.70 14.35 11.44
CA TYR A 134 5.85 14.43 10.53
C TYR A 134 5.88 13.26 9.56
N TRP A 135 5.99 13.55 8.27
CA TRP A 135 6.16 12.59 7.18
C TRP A 135 7.53 11.88 7.21
N PRO A 136 7.68 10.69 6.59
CA PRO A 136 8.96 9.95 6.59
C PRO A 136 10.17 10.76 6.13
N TRP A 137 10.00 11.67 5.17
CA TRP A 137 11.06 12.54 4.65
C TRP A 137 11.23 13.87 5.40
N HIS A 138 10.41 14.15 6.41
CA HIS A 138 10.46 15.43 7.09
C HIS A 138 11.65 15.50 8.07
N PRO A 139 12.43 16.61 8.12
CA PRO A 139 13.62 16.71 8.98
C PRO A 139 13.36 16.54 10.49
N LYS A 140 12.13 16.79 10.94
CA LYS A 140 11.70 16.62 12.33
C LYS A 140 11.01 15.27 12.61
N ALA A 141 10.97 14.37 11.63
CA ALA A 141 10.43 13.04 11.86
C ALA A 141 11.26 12.28 12.91
N PRO A 142 10.65 11.34 13.65
CA PRO A 142 11.38 10.51 14.61
C PRO A 142 12.60 9.84 13.96
N PRO A 143 13.74 9.72 14.68
CA PRO A 143 14.89 9.00 14.18
C PRO A 143 14.52 7.58 13.70
N GLY A 144 14.98 7.21 12.50
CA GLY A 144 14.66 5.92 11.89
C GLY A 144 13.30 5.85 11.18
N PHE A 145 12.44 6.87 11.24
CA PHE A 145 11.10 6.79 10.63
C PHE A 145 11.14 6.61 9.11
N ALA A 146 12.10 7.23 8.42
CA ALA A 146 12.31 7.03 6.98
C ALA A 146 12.72 5.59 6.62
N GLN A 147 13.39 4.87 7.55
CA GLN A 147 13.76 3.47 7.37
C GLN A 147 12.60 2.54 7.72
N TRP A 148 11.81 2.93 8.74
CA TRP A 148 10.62 2.19 9.17
C TRP A 148 9.49 2.24 8.13
N GLN A 149 9.29 3.38 7.48
CA GLN A 149 8.33 3.56 6.40
C GLN A 149 9.05 4.14 5.17
N PRO A 150 9.75 3.29 4.39
CA PRO A 150 10.45 3.73 3.19
C PRO A 150 9.45 4.21 2.12
N VAL A 151 9.87 5.17 1.30
CA VAL A 151 9.07 5.64 0.16
C VAL A 151 9.41 4.79 -1.07
N LEU A 152 8.42 4.07 -1.59
CA LEU A 152 8.62 3.07 -2.64
C LEU A 152 8.64 3.65 -4.07
N THR A 153 9.07 4.89 -4.23
CA THR A 153 9.30 5.48 -5.54
C THR A 153 10.65 5.01 -6.10
N ALA A 154 10.99 5.41 -7.33
CA ALA A 154 12.28 5.04 -7.91
C ALA A 154 13.45 5.77 -7.22
N SER A 155 13.20 6.98 -6.74
CA SER A 155 14.18 7.81 -6.04
C SER A 155 14.32 7.51 -4.54
N GLY A 156 13.42 6.72 -3.95
CA GLY A 156 13.35 6.54 -2.49
C GLY A 156 12.85 7.78 -1.74
N ARG A 157 12.31 8.76 -2.46
CA ARG A 157 11.77 10.04 -1.96
C ARG A 157 10.43 10.31 -2.63
N PRO A 158 9.52 11.11 -2.03
CA PRO A 158 8.29 11.41 -2.73
C PRO A 158 8.60 12.16 -4.04
N GLU A 159 8.00 11.71 -5.14
CA GLU A 159 8.22 12.25 -6.50
C GLU A 159 7.09 13.21 -6.90
N SER A 160 5.95 13.13 -6.22
CA SER A 160 4.74 13.90 -6.46
C SER A 160 4.48 14.92 -5.36
N TRP A 161 5.20 14.86 -4.25
CA TRP A 161 5.08 15.80 -3.14
C TRP A 161 5.60 17.20 -3.49
N ARG A 162 4.78 18.21 -3.24
CA ARG A 162 5.12 19.62 -3.44
C ARG A 162 5.08 20.36 -2.10
N PRO A 163 6.23 20.69 -1.51
CA PRO A 163 6.28 21.48 -0.28
C PRO A 163 5.50 22.80 -0.43
N GLY A 164 4.60 23.11 0.50
CA GLY A 164 3.80 24.35 0.52
C GLY A 164 2.57 24.37 -0.39
N ILE A 165 2.29 23.30 -1.13
CA ILE A 165 1.05 23.15 -1.94
C ILE A 165 0.23 21.96 -1.41
N ASP A 166 0.88 20.80 -1.25
CA ASP A 166 0.22 19.55 -0.87
C ASP A 166 0.74 19.02 0.49
N GLY A 167 1.42 19.85 1.26
CA GLY A 167 2.02 19.49 2.55
C GLY A 167 2.50 20.72 3.29
N ALA A 168 2.34 20.69 4.62
CA ALA A 168 2.74 21.78 5.52
C ALA A 168 4.16 22.30 5.28
#